data_AF-A0A9D7BNU9-F1
#
_entry.id   AF-A0A9D7BNU9-F1
#
_cell.length_a   1.000
_cell.length_b   1.000
_cell.length_c   1.000
_cell.angle_alpha   90.00
_cell.angle_beta   90.00
_cell.angle_gamma   90.00
#
_symmetry.space_group_name_H-M   'P 1'
#
loop_
_entity.id
_entity.type
_entity.pdbx_description
1 polymer ?
#
loop_
_entity_poly.entity_id
_entity_poly.type
_entity_poly.pdbx_seq_one_letter_code
_entity_poly.pdbx_strand_id
1 'polypeptide(L)'
;MMVRFLSNLFLLLLPLVLTGQVNEKVWKNYFTEYINQSDFKNDFTEYVITHSHVSSISGASHVYLQQRKNGLLVDNGIMSIHVDKNNNLINIHDQFVKNLQSRISASSNIISVENLLDTVFLQIGWSDPIDWTLISTSEKEERYTVLNADKHFYKDVTGKLKYFQDSTLKVQLVWEIYYESLDGNKAEIIKIDPVSGAILNRVNTVLECNFKPEETNSASGKRTFLPLQKTFMTEVYQYNVFPLKVETPNHGSQINVSNPAEDAASPFNWHDTNGTPGPEHTSTKGNNVEAREDKDGNNATLGQMAEGGSNLIFNFPLLAGVHPHQNQNTAITNLFYWNNIIHDIFYQYGFNESAGNFQTTNYSSQGLGNDHVQADAMDGSGVNNANFNTPVDGTAPRMQMFLWNGTKSLTVHSPSQVAGNYVFEKGNFGAATFTTNGNVVLVNDGSSQPSLGCNTLVNGSLISGNIAMVDRGTCELGTKCLNAQNAGAIAVIVCNNVTGNPTIMPPGANGSSVTIPSIMMRKVDCDAIKIYLTSGVNLTMTIGNPIDGDYDNGIICHEYGHGISIRLTGGAGNSGCLNNQEQMGEGWSDWFGLMLTMEESDIESRARGIGTYA
;
A
#
# COMPACT_ATOMS: atom_id res chain seq x y z
N MET A 1 -23.43 -36.98 50.07
CA MET A 1 -24.71 -36.24 50.12
C MET A 1 -24.36 -34.76 50.19
N MET A 2 -24.66 -34.01 49.11
CA MET A 2 -24.62 -32.55 48.93
C MET A 2 -23.46 -31.72 49.53
N VAL A 3 -22.65 -31.09 48.67
CA VAL A 3 -22.19 -29.69 48.89
C VAL A 3 -22.17 -28.94 47.56
N ARG A 4 -22.62 -27.69 47.62
CA ARG A 4 -23.02 -26.73 46.58
C ARG A 4 -21.85 -26.25 45.69
N PHE A 5 -22.08 -26.12 44.38
CA PHE A 5 -21.28 -25.25 43.50
C PHE A 5 -21.92 -23.86 43.49
N LEU A 6 -21.20 -22.89 44.06
CA LEU A 6 -21.57 -21.48 44.09
C LEU A 6 -20.98 -20.78 42.85
N SER A 7 -21.88 -20.03 42.22
CA SER A 7 -21.71 -19.04 41.18
C SER A 7 -20.64 -18.00 41.54
N ASN A 8 -19.69 -17.75 40.63
CA ASN A 8 -18.86 -16.54 40.64
C ASN A 8 -19.03 -15.85 39.28
N LEU A 9 -20.04 -14.99 39.20
CA LEU A 9 -20.24 -14.04 38.11
C LEU A 9 -19.52 -12.75 38.51
N PHE A 10 -18.35 -12.49 37.94
CA PHE A 10 -17.64 -11.22 38.14
C PHE A 10 -18.30 -10.16 37.24
N LEU A 11 -19.07 -9.26 37.85
CA LEU A 11 -19.55 -8.03 37.19
C LEU A 11 -18.41 -7.01 37.20
N LEU A 12 -17.89 -6.68 36.02
CA LEU A 12 -17.13 -5.46 35.78
C LEU A 12 -18.12 -4.36 35.42
N LEU A 13 -18.18 -3.32 36.26
CA LEU A 13 -18.96 -2.10 36.05
C LEU A 13 -18.32 -1.25 34.94
N LEU A 14 -19.02 -1.09 33.82
CA LEU A 14 -18.76 -0.04 32.83
C LEU A 14 -19.63 1.20 33.14
N PRO A 15 -19.18 2.44 32.84
CA PRO A 15 -19.99 3.64 33.01
C PRO A 15 -21.16 3.63 32.02
N LEU A 16 -22.34 4.03 32.49
CA LEU A 16 -23.53 4.22 31.67
C LEU A 16 -23.31 5.33 30.63
N VAL A 17 -23.28 4.97 29.35
CA VAL A 17 -23.62 5.86 28.23
C VAL A 17 -24.67 5.14 27.39
N LEU A 18 -25.86 5.75 27.29
CA LEU A 18 -27.07 5.19 26.68
C LEU A 18 -27.10 5.50 25.17
N THR A 19 -26.43 4.69 24.34
CA THR A 19 -26.80 4.41 22.93
C THR A 19 -26.08 3.16 22.40
N GLY A 20 -26.83 2.23 21.78
CA GLY A 20 -26.29 1.20 20.87
C GLY A 20 -25.46 0.06 21.45
N GLN A 21 -25.50 -0.23 22.75
CA GLN A 21 -24.79 -1.41 23.26
C GLN A 21 -25.40 -2.69 22.71
N VAL A 22 -24.54 -3.58 22.20
CA VAL A 22 -24.91 -4.94 21.82
C VAL A 22 -25.61 -5.59 23.02
N ASN A 23 -26.77 -6.21 22.78
CA ASN A 23 -27.56 -6.81 23.84
C ASN A 23 -26.82 -8.00 24.46
N GLU A 24 -26.12 -7.73 25.56
CA GLU A 24 -25.19 -8.66 26.17
C GLU A 24 -25.86 -9.98 26.57
N LYS A 25 -27.09 -9.89 27.05
CA LYS A 25 -27.89 -11.06 27.45
C LYS A 25 -28.21 -11.96 26.26
N VAL A 26 -28.53 -11.38 25.10
CA VAL A 26 -28.96 -12.13 23.91
C VAL A 26 -27.82 -12.97 23.35
N TRP A 27 -26.68 -12.34 23.02
CA TRP A 27 -25.57 -13.09 22.42
C TRP A 27 -24.96 -14.08 23.42
N LYS A 28 -24.92 -13.76 24.73
CA LYS A 28 -24.45 -14.70 25.76
C LYS A 28 -25.35 -15.93 25.89
N ASN A 29 -26.65 -15.79 25.69
CA ASN A 29 -27.57 -16.93 25.66
C ASN A 29 -27.24 -17.83 24.47
N TYR A 30 -27.13 -17.27 23.25
CA TYR A 30 -26.76 -18.04 22.06
C TYR A 30 -25.38 -18.70 22.19
N PHE A 31 -24.40 -17.97 22.72
CA PHE A 31 -23.09 -18.52 23.05
C PHE A 31 -23.21 -19.71 24.01
N THR A 32 -23.92 -19.55 25.13
CA THR A 32 -24.08 -20.59 26.14
C THR A 32 -24.77 -21.83 25.58
N GLU A 33 -25.83 -21.64 24.78
CA GLU A 33 -26.54 -22.72 24.10
C GLU A 33 -25.63 -23.46 23.12
N TYR A 34 -24.88 -22.72 22.28
CA TYR A 34 -23.94 -23.28 21.32
C TYR A 34 -22.84 -24.09 22.01
N ILE A 35 -22.18 -23.52 23.03
CA ILE A 35 -21.13 -24.18 23.79
C ILE A 35 -21.66 -25.45 24.48
N ASN A 36 -22.86 -25.42 25.06
CA ASN A 36 -23.41 -26.59 25.75
C ASN A 36 -23.75 -27.76 24.81
N GLN A 37 -24.05 -27.45 23.55
CA GLN A 37 -24.35 -28.44 22.50
C GLN A 37 -23.09 -28.92 21.78
N SER A 38 -21.96 -28.23 21.94
CA SER A 38 -20.73 -28.55 21.22
C SER A 38 -19.93 -29.65 21.89
N ASP A 39 -19.12 -30.33 21.09
CA ASP A 39 -18.21 -31.39 21.56
C ASP A 39 -17.05 -30.85 22.43
N PHE A 40 -16.89 -29.52 22.51
CA PHE A 40 -15.81 -28.88 23.27
C PHE A 40 -16.27 -28.23 24.58
N LYS A 41 -17.52 -28.47 25.02
CA LYS A 41 -18.08 -27.93 26.28
C LYS A 41 -17.22 -28.17 27.54
N ASN A 42 -16.42 -29.24 27.53
CA ASN A 42 -15.53 -29.62 28.64
C ASN A 42 -14.09 -29.10 28.49
N ASP A 43 -13.74 -28.51 27.35
CA ASP A 43 -12.41 -28.00 27.02
C ASP A 43 -12.37 -26.46 26.95
N PHE A 44 -13.54 -25.84 26.79
CA PHE A 44 -13.66 -24.39 26.84
C PHE A 44 -13.33 -23.85 28.23
N THR A 45 -12.48 -22.83 28.32
CA THR A 45 -12.08 -22.27 29.61
C THR A 45 -12.22 -20.77 29.68
N GLU A 46 -11.71 -20.00 28.71
CA GLU A 46 -11.74 -18.53 28.77
C GLU A 46 -11.88 -17.91 27.37
N TYR A 47 -12.42 -16.69 27.32
CA TYR A 47 -12.47 -15.84 26.14
C TYR A 47 -12.38 -14.37 26.52
N VAL A 48 -12.05 -13.53 25.54
CA VAL A 48 -12.17 -12.07 25.62
C VAL A 48 -12.98 -11.56 24.44
N ILE A 49 -13.72 -10.48 24.63
CA ILE A 49 -14.39 -9.78 23.53
C ILE A 49 -13.34 -8.87 22.89
N THR A 50 -12.98 -9.13 21.63
CA THR A 50 -12.01 -8.29 20.89
C THR A 50 -12.67 -7.10 20.24
N HIS A 51 -13.94 -7.25 19.83
CA HIS A 51 -14.70 -6.18 19.24
C HIS A 51 -16.20 -6.49 19.30
N SER A 52 -17.04 -5.47 19.36
CA SER A 52 -18.49 -5.62 19.21
C SER A 52 -19.11 -4.31 18.74
N HIS A 53 -20.06 -4.39 17.81
CA HIS A 53 -20.79 -3.22 17.33
C HIS A 53 -22.19 -3.59 16.86
N VAL A 54 -23.02 -2.57 16.66
CA VAL A 54 -24.33 -2.67 16.02
C VAL A 54 -24.27 -1.91 14.70
N SER A 55 -24.51 -2.60 13.59
CA SER A 55 -24.57 -1.98 12.27
C SER A 55 -25.66 -0.90 12.26
N SER A 56 -25.28 0.34 11.98
CA SER A 56 -26.19 1.49 11.89
C SER A 56 -27.24 1.32 10.78
N ILE A 57 -26.92 0.54 9.75
CA ILE A 57 -27.76 0.33 8.56
C ILE A 57 -28.76 -0.81 8.76
N SER A 58 -28.28 -1.97 9.21
CA SER A 58 -29.13 -3.17 9.32
C SER A 58 -29.75 -3.35 10.72
N GLY A 59 -29.15 -2.72 11.74
CA GLY A 59 -29.42 -2.99 13.15
C GLY A 59 -28.90 -4.36 13.63
N ALA A 60 -28.13 -5.08 12.81
CA ALA A 60 -27.52 -6.34 13.22
C ALA A 60 -26.41 -6.07 14.27
N SER A 61 -26.37 -6.90 15.30
CA SER A 61 -25.29 -6.87 16.30
C SER A 61 -24.24 -7.91 15.97
N HIS A 62 -22.98 -7.50 16.06
CA HIS A 62 -21.80 -8.32 15.80
C HIS A 62 -20.98 -8.38 17.08
N VAL A 63 -20.63 -9.59 17.52
CA VAL A 63 -19.74 -9.81 18.66
C VAL A 63 -18.61 -10.73 18.23
N TYR A 64 -17.38 -10.31 18.48
CA TYR A 64 -16.16 -11.04 18.15
C TYR A 64 -15.43 -11.42 19.43
N LEU A 65 -15.12 -12.71 19.53
CA LEU A 65 -14.52 -13.33 20.70
C LEU A 65 -13.19 -13.95 20.30
N GLN A 66 -12.17 -13.78 21.13
CA GLN A 66 -10.90 -14.50 21.04
C GLN A 66 -10.80 -15.50 22.18
N GLN A 67 -10.47 -16.75 21.84
CA GLN A 67 -10.21 -17.80 22.80
C GLN A 67 -8.98 -17.46 23.63
N ARG A 68 -9.08 -17.73 24.93
CA ARG A 68 -8.04 -17.48 25.91
C ARG A 68 -7.77 -18.73 26.73
N LYS A 69 -6.54 -18.88 27.19
CA LYS A 69 -6.14 -19.94 28.11
C LYS A 69 -5.05 -19.45 29.05
N ASN A 70 -5.26 -19.61 30.36
CA ASN A 70 -4.29 -19.22 31.39
C ASN A 70 -3.81 -17.77 31.21
N GLY A 71 -4.73 -16.86 30.86
CA GLY A 71 -4.40 -15.47 30.63
C GLY A 71 -3.80 -15.12 29.26
N LEU A 72 -3.50 -16.08 28.39
CA LEU A 72 -2.90 -15.88 27.06
C LEU A 72 -3.91 -16.11 25.92
N LEU A 73 -3.80 -15.31 24.86
CA LEU A 73 -4.61 -15.47 23.67
C LEU A 73 -4.19 -16.72 22.87
N VAL A 74 -5.17 -17.34 22.23
CA VAL A 74 -4.96 -18.43 21.27
C VAL A 74 -5.12 -17.86 19.87
N ASP A 75 -4.02 -17.77 19.13
CA ASP A 75 -3.99 -17.28 17.75
C ASP A 75 -4.94 -18.06 16.85
N ASN A 76 -5.67 -17.35 15.98
CA ASN A 76 -6.79 -17.85 15.16
C ASN A 76 -7.94 -18.56 15.90
N GLY A 77 -7.90 -18.65 17.23
CA GLY A 77 -9.00 -19.13 18.06
C GLY A 77 -10.13 -18.10 18.14
N ILE A 78 -10.82 -17.81 17.04
CA ILE A 78 -11.80 -16.74 16.94
C ILE A 78 -13.22 -17.32 16.92
N MET A 79 -14.18 -16.64 17.51
CA MET A 79 -15.60 -16.91 17.33
C MET A 79 -16.33 -15.60 17.07
N SER A 80 -17.32 -15.61 16.20
CA SER A 80 -18.20 -14.47 16.01
C SER A 80 -19.66 -14.86 16.10
N ILE A 81 -20.46 -14.00 16.71
CA ILE A 81 -21.90 -14.19 16.89
C ILE A 81 -22.61 -12.99 16.30
N HIS A 82 -23.57 -13.27 15.42
CA HIS A 82 -24.31 -12.27 14.68
C HIS A 82 -25.80 -12.46 14.93
N VAL A 83 -26.46 -11.40 15.40
CA VAL A 83 -27.90 -11.39 15.63
C VAL A 83 -28.55 -10.23 14.88
N ASP A 84 -29.77 -10.42 14.39
CA ASP A 84 -30.52 -9.37 13.73
C ASP A 84 -31.06 -8.34 14.74
N LYS A 85 -31.66 -7.25 14.23
CA LYS A 85 -32.27 -6.20 15.05
C LYS A 85 -33.40 -6.66 15.97
N ASN A 86 -33.98 -7.83 15.71
CA ASN A 86 -35.04 -8.43 16.51
C ASN A 86 -34.49 -9.46 17.52
N ASN A 87 -33.16 -9.56 17.65
CA ASN A 87 -32.44 -10.52 18.49
C ASN A 87 -32.51 -11.98 18.02
N ASN A 88 -32.84 -12.23 16.74
CA ASN A 88 -32.76 -13.57 16.18
C ASN A 88 -31.32 -13.87 15.73
N LEU A 89 -30.88 -15.10 15.92
CA LEU A 89 -29.58 -15.54 15.43
C LEU A 89 -29.51 -15.50 13.90
N ILE A 90 -28.52 -14.78 13.36
CA ILE A 90 -28.15 -14.83 11.94
C ILE A 90 -27.14 -15.95 11.73
N ASN A 91 -26.02 -15.91 12.46
CA ASN A 91 -24.98 -16.93 12.36
C ASN A 91 -24.05 -16.95 13.59
N ILE A 92 -23.42 -18.10 13.81
CA ILE A 92 -22.25 -18.25 14.68
C ILE A 92 -21.12 -18.84 13.84
N HIS A 93 -19.99 -18.14 13.77
CA HIS A 93 -18.76 -18.69 13.21
C HIS A 93 -17.84 -19.10 14.35
N ASP A 94 -17.33 -20.32 14.30
CA ASP A 94 -16.50 -20.90 15.36
C ASP A 94 -15.19 -21.45 14.78
N GLN A 95 -14.09 -20.82 15.15
CA GLN A 95 -12.72 -21.24 14.88
C GLN A 95 -11.94 -21.48 16.19
N PHE A 96 -12.62 -21.62 17.34
CA PHE A 96 -11.93 -21.95 18.59
C PHE A 96 -11.18 -23.27 18.46
N VAL A 97 -9.93 -23.27 18.91
CA VAL A 97 -9.06 -24.45 18.94
C VAL A 97 -9.66 -25.47 19.91
N LYS A 98 -9.98 -26.65 19.38
CA LYS A 98 -10.60 -27.75 20.13
C LYS A 98 -9.56 -28.62 20.83
N ASN A 99 -9.95 -29.19 21.97
CA ASN A 99 -9.09 -30.00 22.83
C ASN A 99 -7.79 -29.28 23.24
N LEU A 100 -7.88 -27.97 23.47
CA LEU A 100 -6.74 -27.11 23.75
C LEU A 100 -5.97 -27.61 24.98
N GLN A 101 -6.67 -27.96 26.07
CA GLN A 101 -6.01 -28.39 27.31
C GLN A 101 -5.13 -29.63 27.13
N SER A 102 -5.54 -30.58 26.29
CA SER A 102 -4.79 -31.82 26.05
C SER A 102 -3.73 -31.68 24.95
N ARG A 103 -3.80 -30.60 24.14
CA ARG A 103 -2.88 -30.34 23.01
C ARG A 103 -1.76 -29.37 23.34
N ILE A 104 -1.86 -28.61 24.44
CA ILE A 104 -0.78 -27.73 24.89
C ILE A 104 0.42 -28.59 25.30
N SER A 105 1.52 -28.41 24.60
CA SER A 105 2.82 -28.94 25.03
C SER A 105 3.30 -28.17 26.27
N ALA A 106 3.76 -28.87 27.30
CA ALA A 106 4.39 -28.23 28.45
C ALA A 106 5.71 -27.58 28.00
N SER A 107 5.76 -26.25 27.92
CA SER A 107 7.01 -25.53 27.72
C SER A 107 7.62 -25.21 29.08
N SER A 108 8.74 -25.84 29.39
CA SER A 108 9.58 -25.46 30.52
C SER A 108 10.71 -24.58 30.00
N ASN A 109 10.76 -23.32 30.46
CA ASN A 109 11.78 -22.30 30.20
C ASN A 109 11.51 -21.37 28.99
N ILE A 110 10.56 -20.44 29.15
CA ILE A 110 10.29 -19.35 28.20
C ILE A 110 11.39 -18.29 28.36
N ILE A 111 12.14 -18.03 27.29
CA ILE A 111 13.09 -16.93 27.21
C ILE A 111 12.31 -15.65 26.89
N SER A 112 12.69 -14.54 27.51
CA SER A 112 12.07 -13.24 27.24
C SER A 112 12.40 -12.76 25.82
N VAL A 113 11.44 -12.08 25.18
CA VAL A 113 11.55 -11.77 23.75
C VAL A 113 12.78 -10.93 23.43
N GLU A 114 13.16 -9.99 24.30
CA GLU A 114 14.32 -9.11 24.13
C GLU A 114 15.64 -9.89 23.96
N ASN A 115 15.75 -11.06 24.59
CA ASN A 115 16.94 -11.91 24.49
C ASN A 115 16.95 -12.80 23.23
N LEU A 116 15.86 -12.81 22.47
CA LEU A 116 15.74 -13.57 21.22
C LEU A 116 15.84 -12.69 19.97
N LEU A 117 15.60 -11.37 20.08
CA LEU A 117 15.45 -10.47 18.93
C LEU A 117 16.65 -10.49 17.98
N ASP A 118 17.88 -10.34 18.48
CA ASP A 118 19.07 -10.34 17.62
C ASP A 118 19.19 -11.64 16.82
N THR A 119 18.91 -12.78 17.46
CA THR A 119 18.93 -14.09 16.79
C THR A 119 17.83 -14.22 15.73
N VAL A 120 16.67 -13.62 15.97
CA VAL A 120 15.54 -13.64 15.04
C VAL A 120 15.80 -12.71 13.86
N PHE A 121 16.28 -11.49 14.09
CA PHE A 121 16.59 -10.54 13.04
C PHE A 121 17.75 -11.02 12.15
N LEU A 122 18.76 -11.67 12.73
CA LEU A 122 19.81 -12.38 11.97
C LEU A 122 19.24 -13.48 11.06
N GLN A 123 18.27 -14.27 11.54
CA GLN A 123 17.64 -15.34 10.72
C GLN A 123 16.88 -14.80 9.51
N ILE A 124 16.34 -13.58 9.57
CA ILE A 124 15.65 -12.92 8.45
C ILE A 124 16.56 -12.02 7.62
N GLY A 125 17.88 -12.11 7.82
CA GLY A 125 18.88 -11.48 6.96
C GLY A 125 19.32 -10.08 7.38
N TRP A 126 18.99 -9.63 8.60
CA TRP A 126 19.52 -8.39 9.14
C TRP A 126 20.92 -8.61 9.69
N SER A 127 21.92 -7.95 9.11
CA SER A 127 23.32 -8.07 9.52
C SER A 127 23.76 -7.01 10.53
N ASP A 128 23.03 -5.90 10.61
CA ASP A 128 23.40 -4.78 11.45
C ASP A 128 22.91 -5.00 12.88
N PRO A 129 23.76 -4.79 13.89
CA PRO A 129 23.35 -4.91 15.28
C PRO A 129 22.33 -3.83 15.64
N ILE A 130 21.27 -4.23 16.35
CA ILE A 130 20.17 -3.35 16.76
C ILE A 130 20.31 -3.06 18.24
N ASP A 131 20.35 -1.78 18.61
CA ASP A 131 20.32 -1.37 20.01
C ASP A 131 18.88 -1.34 20.52
N TRP A 132 18.49 -2.40 21.23
CA TRP A 132 17.15 -2.53 21.80
C TRP A 132 17.01 -1.81 23.14
N THR A 133 16.03 -0.90 23.22
CA THR A 133 15.64 -0.26 24.47
C THR A 133 14.25 -0.75 24.90
N LEU A 134 14.18 -1.41 26.05
CA LEU A 134 12.90 -1.81 26.64
C LEU A 134 12.09 -0.57 27.05
N ILE A 135 10.93 -0.36 26.44
CA ILE A 135 10.00 0.73 26.80
C ILE A 135 9.06 0.27 27.90
N SER A 136 8.39 -0.86 27.69
CA SER A 136 7.44 -1.41 28.65
C SER A 136 7.33 -2.93 28.55
N THR A 137 6.94 -3.55 29.65
CA THR A 137 6.58 -4.97 29.70
C THR A 137 5.42 -5.15 30.67
N SER A 138 4.54 -6.11 30.38
CA SER A 138 3.54 -6.60 31.32
C SER A 138 3.64 -8.11 31.41
N GLU A 139 3.75 -8.60 32.64
CA GLU A 139 3.64 -10.03 32.97
C GLU A 139 2.19 -10.42 33.33
N LYS A 140 1.28 -9.46 33.35
CA LYS A 140 -0.15 -9.68 33.63
C LYS A 140 -0.91 -9.65 32.32
N GLU A 141 -1.74 -10.68 32.10
CA GLU A 141 -2.76 -10.75 31.06
C GLU A 141 -2.28 -10.31 29.66
N GLU A 142 -1.98 -11.28 28.77
CA GLU A 142 -1.41 -11.11 27.41
C GLU A 142 0.11 -10.98 27.27
N ARG A 143 0.89 -11.03 28.36
CA ARG A 143 2.37 -11.09 28.39
C ARG A 143 3.03 -10.39 27.19
N TYR A 144 3.16 -9.07 27.27
CA TYR A 144 3.63 -8.23 26.17
C TYR A 144 4.89 -7.45 26.54
N THR A 145 5.66 -7.11 25.51
CA THR A 145 6.86 -6.28 25.58
C THR A 145 6.84 -5.27 24.43
N VAL A 146 7.23 -4.02 24.72
CA VAL A 146 7.42 -2.96 23.72
C VAL A 146 8.88 -2.52 23.77
N LEU A 147 9.55 -2.53 22.62
CA LEU A 147 10.95 -2.18 22.48
C LEU A 147 11.14 -1.11 21.42
N ASN A 148 11.94 -0.11 21.75
CA ASN A 148 12.45 0.84 20.77
C ASN A 148 13.76 0.29 20.17
N ALA A 149 13.99 0.58 18.90
CA ALA A 149 15.17 0.12 18.16
C ALA A 149 16.01 1.27 17.59
N ASP A 150 16.07 2.42 18.29
CA ASP A 150 16.88 3.60 17.99
C ASP A 150 16.93 4.03 16.50
N LYS A 151 15.80 3.84 15.78
CA LYS A 151 15.54 4.14 14.35
C LYS A 151 15.73 3.01 13.34
N HIS A 152 15.87 1.75 13.74
CA HIS A 152 15.86 0.63 12.79
C HIS A 152 14.46 0.34 12.22
N PHE A 153 13.41 0.74 12.92
CA PHE A 153 12.02 0.51 12.56
C PHE A 153 11.21 1.80 12.64
N TYR A 154 10.14 1.86 11.86
CA TYR A 154 9.25 3.01 11.80
C TYR A 154 8.49 3.22 13.12
N LYS A 155 8.12 2.12 13.79
CA LYS A 155 7.49 2.12 15.12
C LYS A 155 8.24 1.20 16.08
N ASP A 156 7.90 1.32 17.36
CA ASP A 156 8.36 0.40 18.38
C ASP A 156 7.94 -1.04 18.05
N VAL A 157 8.88 -1.96 18.25
CA VAL A 157 8.67 -3.39 18.04
C VAL A 157 7.90 -3.94 19.22
N THR A 158 6.87 -4.74 18.94
CA THR A 158 6.07 -5.37 19.99
C THR A 158 6.29 -6.89 19.99
N GLY A 159 6.34 -7.49 21.18
CA GLY A 159 6.37 -8.94 21.38
C GLY A 159 5.22 -9.37 22.27
N LYS A 160 4.39 -10.32 21.83
CA LYS A 160 3.24 -10.83 22.59
C LYS A 160 3.31 -12.35 22.71
N LEU A 161 3.22 -12.89 23.92
CA LEU A 161 3.22 -14.34 24.13
C LEU A 161 1.81 -14.90 23.89
N LYS A 162 1.68 -15.84 22.96
CA LYS A 162 0.39 -16.45 22.58
C LYS A 162 0.50 -17.96 22.44
N TYR A 163 -0.65 -18.64 22.42
CA TYR A 163 -0.73 -19.99 21.88
C TYR A 163 -0.94 -19.93 20.37
N PHE A 164 -0.22 -20.76 19.63
CA PHE A 164 -0.34 -20.87 18.17
C PHE A 164 -0.59 -22.32 17.78
N GLN A 165 -1.55 -22.52 16.87
CA GLN A 165 -1.80 -23.80 16.22
C GLN A 165 -1.17 -23.79 14.83
N ASP A 166 -0.23 -24.71 14.58
CA ASP A 166 0.37 -24.85 13.26
C ASP A 166 -0.50 -25.68 12.29
N SER A 167 -0.05 -25.80 11.04
CA SER A 167 -0.73 -26.57 9.99
C SER A 167 -0.83 -28.07 10.28
N THR A 168 -0.03 -28.60 11.22
CA THR A 168 -0.11 -30.00 11.68
C THR A 168 -1.07 -30.20 12.84
N LEU A 169 -1.79 -29.15 13.25
CA LEU A 169 -2.65 -29.13 14.42
C LEU A 169 -1.87 -29.29 15.74
N LYS A 170 -0.57 -28.97 15.77
CA LYS A 170 0.16 -28.89 17.04
C LYS A 170 -0.09 -27.52 17.68
N VAL A 171 -0.34 -27.49 18.99
CA VAL A 171 -0.49 -26.26 19.75
C VAL A 171 0.74 -26.03 20.64
N GLN A 172 1.35 -24.85 20.53
CA GLN A 172 2.51 -24.48 21.33
C GLN A 172 2.50 -22.98 21.66
N LEU A 173 3.31 -22.60 22.65
CA LEU A 173 3.55 -21.18 22.94
C LEU A 173 4.47 -20.58 21.88
N VAL A 174 4.22 -19.33 21.52
CA VAL A 174 5.04 -18.53 20.62
C VAL A 174 5.16 -17.10 21.11
N TRP A 175 6.29 -16.45 20.83
CA TRP A 175 6.34 -14.99 20.80
C TRP A 175 5.90 -14.51 19.42
N GLU A 176 4.85 -13.71 19.37
CA GLU A 176 4.46 -12.95 18.17
C GLU A 176 5.14 -11.59 18.22
N ILE A 177 6.04 -11.35 17.28
CA ILE A 177 6.78 -10.10 17.11
C ILE A 177 6.13 -9.32 15.97
N TYR A 178 5.85 -8.03 16.18
CA TYR A 178 5.42 -7.11 15.13
C TYR A 178 6.43 -5.98 14.97
N TYR A 179 6.84 -5.70 13.74
CA TYR A 179 7.67 -4.55 13.39
C TYR A 179 7.27 -3.97 12.03
N GLU A 180 7.57 -2.69 11.81
CA GLU A 180 7.40 -1.98 10.53
C GLU A 180 8.77 -1.47 10.05
N SER A 181 9.17 -1.76 8.82
CA SER A 181 10.40 -1.25 8.22
C SER A 181 10.31 0.25 7.99
N LEU A 182 11.45 0.94 7.99
CA LEU A 182 11.50 2.39 7.76
C LEU A 182 10.92 2.81 6.40
N ASP A 183 11.04 1.96 5.39
CA ASP A 183 10.51 2.19 4.04
C ASP A 183 9.03 1.79 3.91
N GLY A 184 8.41 1.21 4.94
CA GLY A 184 6.96 0.94 4.97
C GLY A 184 6.55 -0.27 4.13
N ASN A 185 7.41 -0.71 3.22
CA ASN A 185 7.25 -1.90 2.38
C ASN A 185 7.07 -3.21 3.19
N LYS A 186 7.45 -3.23 4.47
CA LYS A 186 7.28 -4.40 5.33
C LYS A 186 6.68 -4.01 6.67
N ALA A 187 5.57 -4.65 7.00
CA ALA A 187 5.03 -4.71 8.34
C ALA A 187 4.86 -6.19 8.67
N GLU A 188 5.74 -6.77 9.48
CA GLU A 188 5.77 -8.23 9.62
C GLU A 188 5.30 -8.69 10.99
N ILE A 189 4.49 -9.76 10.98
CA ILE A 189 4.19 -10.59 12.14
C ILE A 189 5.06 -11.84 12.07
N ILE A 190 5.98 -11.99 13.03
CA ILE A 190 6.86 -13.16 13.16
C ILE A 190 6.49 -13.93 14.41
N LYS A 191 6.15 -15.20 14.27
CA LYS A 191 5.91 -16.13 15.40
C LYS A 191 7.12 -17.01 15.58
N ILE A 192 7.74 -16.92 16.75
CA ILE A 192 8.95 -17.67 17.08
C ILE A 192 8.72 -18.62 18.24
N ASP A 193 9.48 -19.72 18.25
CA ASP A 193 9.57 -20.60 19.41
C ASP A 193 10.22 -19.86 20.59
N PRO A 194 9.58 -19.83 21.77
CA PRO A 194 10.02 -19.00 22.90
C PRO A 194 11.21 -19.58 23.65
N VAL A 195 11.76 -20.72 23.23
CA VAL A 195 12.93 -21.38 23.86
C VAL A 195 14.15 -21.28 22.95
N SER A 196 13.94 -21.49 21.65
CA SER A 196 15.02 -21.56 20.65
C SER A 196 15.16 -20.30 19.81
N GLY A 197 14.13 -19.45 19.73
CA GLY A 197 14.07 -18.34 18.77
C GLY A 197 13.88 -18.80 17.31
N ALA A 198 13.56 -20.08 17.08
CA ALA A 198 13.29 -20.58 15.74
C ALA A 198 12.00 -19.95 15.16
N ILE A 199 12.05 -19.48 13.93
CA ILE A 199 10.89 -18.90 13.24
C ILE A 199 9.93 -20.03 12.83
N LEU A 200 8.69 -19.96 13.32
CA LEU A 200 7.64 -20.94 13.08
C LEU A 200 6.64 -20.45 12.03
N ASN A 201 6.38 -19.15 12.00
CA ASN A 201 5.51 -18.51 11.03
C ASN A 201 5.93 -17.04 10.85
N ARG A 202 5.77 -16.52 9.64
CA ARG A 202 6.14 -15.15 9.26
C ARG A 202 5.17 -14.68 8.19
N VAL A 203 4.59 -13.50 8.38
CA VAL A 203 3.60 -12.89 7.49
C VAL A 203 3.93 -11.41 7.32
N ASN A 204 4.00 -10.93 6.08
CA ASN A 204 3.99 -9.49 5.79
C ASN A 204 2.52 -9.03 5.71
N THR A 205 2.15 -8.01 6.48
CA THR A 205 0.81 -7.42 6.55
C THR A 205 0.67 -6.23 5.61
N VAL A 206 1.76 -5.80 4.96
CA VAL A 206 1.70 -4.89 3.81
C VAL A 206 1.19 -5.70 2.63
N LEU A 207 0.01 -5.34 2.13
CA LEU A 207 -0.54 -5.92 0.91
C LEU A 207 0.04 -5.15 -0.28
N GLU A 208 0.76 -5.87 -1.13
CA GLU A 208 1.37 -5.34 -2.36
C GLU A 208 0.58 -5.86 -3.57
N CYS A 209 0.19 -4.97 -4.46
CA CYS A 209 -0.49 -5.34 -5.69
C CYS A 209 0.48 -5.90 -6.74
N ASN A 210 0.01 -6.78 -7.62
CA ASN A 210 0.75 -7.16 -8.82
C ASN A 210 -0.24 -7.28 -9.98
N PHE A 211 -0.43 -6.19 -10.71
CA PHE A 211 -1.34 -6.16 -11.86
C PHE A 211 -0.78 -7.03 -12.99
N LYS A 212 -1.30 -8.27 -13.09
CA LYS A 212 -1.15 -9.12 -14.27
C LYS A 212 -2.43 -9.03 -15.10
N PRO A 213 -2.34 -9.15 -16.44
CA PRO A 213 -3.55 -9.19 -17.27
C PRO A 213 -4.31 -10.51 -17.07
N GLU A 214 -5.66 -10.40 -17.00
CA GLU A 214 -6.72 -11.46 -17.03
C GLU A 214 -7.12 -12.04 -15.65
N GLU A 215 -8.40 -12.27 -15.27
CA GLU A 215 -9.64 -12.68 -15.97
C GLU A 215 -10.92 -12.02 -15.37
N THR A 216 -12.03 -12.01 -16.14
CA THR A 216 -13.33 -11.39 -15.78
C THR A 216 -14.32 -12.36 -15.11
N ASN A 217 -15.08 -11.91 -14.10
CA ASN A 217 -16.33 -12.58 -13.65
C ASN A 217 -17.43 -11.57 -13.28
N SER A 218 -18.67 -11.90 -13.63
CA SER A 218 -19.86 -11.03 -13.51
C SER A 218 -20.74 -11.39 -12.31
N ALA A 219 -21.25 -10.38 -11.60
CA ALA A 219 -22.38 -10.54 -10.67
C ALA A 219 -23.27 -9.28 -10.60
N SER A 220 -24.58 -9.49 -10.48
CA SER A 220 -25.63 -8.46 -10.59
C SER A 220 -26.19 -8.00 -9.24
N GLY A 221 -26.47 -6.71 -9.11
CA GLY A 221 -27.36 -6.17 -8.07
C GLY A 221 -27.53 -4.66 -8.16
N LYS A 222 -28.77 -4.17 -8.40
CA LYS A 222 -29.09 -2.73 -8.46
C LYS A 222 -29.60 -2.23 -7.11
N ARG A 223 -29.07 -1.10 -6.62
CA ARG A 223 -29.76 -0.21 -5.67
C ARG A 223 -29.49 1.26 -6.01
N THR A 224 -30.53 2.07 -5.86
CA THR A 224 -30.56 3.50 -6.22
C THR A 224 -30.20 4.34 -5.00
N PHE A 225 -29.23 5.25 -5.13
CA PHE A 225 -28.90 6.24 -4.11
C PHE A 225 -29.79 7.48 -4.21
N LEU A 226 -30.27 7.97 -3.08
CA LEU A 226 -31.00 9.23 -2.98
C LEU A 226 -30.05 10.32 -2.49
N PRO A 227 -29.95 11.48 -3.17
CA PRO A 227 -29.15 12.59 -2.69
C PRO A 227 -29.88 13.30 -1.54
N LEU A 228 -29.17 13.55 -0.43
CA LEU A 228 -29.64 14.43 0.64
C LEU A 228 -29.21 15.88 0.36
N GLN A 229 -30.11 16.80 0.65
CA GLN A 229 -30.04 18.20 0.27
C GLN A 229 -29.26 19.00 1.33
N LYS A 230 -28.20 19.71 0.91
CA LYS A 230 -27.29 20.48 1.77
C LYS A 230 -27.96 21.73 2.36
N THR A 231 -27.70 22.01 3.64
CA THR A 231 -27.98 23.32 4.26
C THR A 231 -26.73 24.19 4.12
N PHE A 232 -26.89 25.44 3.66
CA PHE A 232 -25.78 26.30 3.24
C PHE A 232 -24.79 26.62 4.37
N MET A 233 -23.55 26.14 4.25
CA MET A 233 -22.38 26.81 4.82
C MET A 233 -21.99 28.00 3.92
N THR A 234 -21.51 29.08 4.52
CA THR A 234 -21.08 30.30 3.80
C THR A 234 -19.67 30.20 3.25
N GLU A 235 -18.86 29.26 3.71
CA GLU A 235 -17.50 29.02 3.22
C GLU A 235 -17.49 28.01 2.06
N VAL A 236 -16.65 28.26 1.06
CA VAL A 236 -16.54 27.46 -0.15
C VAL A 236 -15.12 26.90 -0.22
N TYR A 237 -14.95 25.65 0.21
CA TYR A 237 -13.71 24.88 0.05
C TYR A 237 -13.69 24.28 -1.34
N GLN A 238 -12.53 24.30 -2.01
CA GLN A 238 -12.42 23.91 -3.41
C GLN A 238 -11.23 22.98 -3.65
N TYR A 239 -11.45 21.95 -4.45
CA TYR A 239 -10.43 20.96 -4.82
C TYR A 239 -10.46 20.77 -6.34
N ASN A 240 -9.34 21.05 -7.03
CA ASN A 240 -9.19 20.74 -8.44
C ASN A 240 -8.65 19.31 -8.60
N VAL A 241 -9.53 18.36 -8.88
CA VAL A 241 -9.26 16.92 -8.78
C VAL A 241 -9.93 16.13 -9.90
N PHE A 242 -9.55 14.88 -10.09
CA PHE A 242 -10.36 13.93 -10.87
C PHE A 242 -11.54 13.49 -10.00
N PRO A 243 -12.78 13.94 -10.30
CA PRO A 243 -13.91 13.80 -9.37
C PRO A 243 -14.41 12.34 -9.31
N LEU A 244 -15.27 12.05 -8.32
CA LEU A 244 -16.02 10.79 -8.24
C LEU A 244 -16.57 10.36 -9.63
N LYS A 245 -16.46 9.06 -9.93
CA LYS A 245 -16.71 8.41 -11.24
C LYS A 245 -15.59 8.54 -12.28
N VAL A 246 -14.70 9.53 -12.19
CA VAL A 246 -13.53 9.60 -13.08
C VAL A 246 -12.44 8.70 -12.51
N GLU A 247 -12.24 7.52 -13.10
CA GLU A 247 -11.24 6.55 -12.64
C GLU A 247 -9.81 7.09 -12.80
N THR A 248 -9.49 7.65 -13.97
CA THR A 248 -8.13 8.10 -14.30
C THR A 248 -8.15 9.29 -15.26
N PRO A 249 -7.00 9.94 -15.56
CA PRO A 249 -6.92 10.98 -16.59
C PRO A 249 -7.34 10.52 -17.99
N ASN A 250 -7.35 9.20 -18.27
CA ASN A 250 -7.84 8.65 -19.53
C ASN A 250 -9.38 8.65 -19.63
N HIS A 251 -10.07 8.77 -18.49
CA HIS A 251 -11.53 8.68 -18.39
C HIS A 251 -12.19 10.07 -18.25
N GLY A 252 -11.47 11.07 -17.79
CA GLY A 252 -12.01 12.41 -17.60
C GLY A 252 -10.94 13.45 -17.26
N SER A 253 -11.35 14.71 -17.22
CA SER A 253 -10.48 15.83 -16.84
C SER A 253 -10.70 16.24 -15.39
N GLN A 254 -9.73 16.97 -14.82
CA GLN A 254 -9.92 17.59 -13.51
C GLN A 254 -11.08 18.60 -13.55
N ILE A 255 -11.81 18.69 -12.44
CA ILE A 255 -12.79 19.76 -12.19
C ILE A 255 -12.58 20.35 -10.80
N ASN A 256 -13.02 21.59 -10.61
CA ASN A 256 -13.12 22.20 -9.28
C ASN A 256 -14.38 21.72 -8.58
N VAL A 257 -14.22 20.81 -7.60
CA VAL A 257 -15.29 20.34 -6.73
C VAL A 257 -15.38 21.26 -5.52
N SER A 258 -16.58 21.73 -5.18
CA SER A 258 -16.81 22.62 -4.04
C SER A 258 -17.57 21.92 -2.92
N ASN A 259 -17.08 22.05 -1.69
CA ASN A 259 -17.69 21.49 -0.47
C ASN A 259 -18.14 20.01 -0.62
N PRO A 260 -17.24 19.08 -1.01
CA PRO A 260 -17.58 17.67 -1.26
C PRO A 260 -17.92 16.84 -0.01
N ALA A 261 -17.59 17.31 1.19
CA ALA A 261 -17.82 16.58 2.43
C ALA A 261 -19.31 16.28 2.66
N GLU A 262 -19.59 15.04 3.08
CA GLU A 262 -20.92 14.57 3.44
C GLU A 262 -21.17 14.76 4.94
N ASP A 263 -22.20 15.53 5.31
CA ASP A 263 -22.46 15.97 6.69
C ASP A 263 -22.60 14.81 7.69
N ALA A 264 -23.09 13.65 7.26
CA ALA A 264 -23.28 12.50 8.15
C ALA A 264 -21.97 11.81 8.53
N ALA A 265 -20.97 11.84 7.65
CA ALA A 265 -19.68 11.18 7.84
C ALA A 265 -18.61 12.18 8.31
N SER A 266 -18.64 13.39 7.75
CA SER A 266 -17.71 14.49 8.01
C SER A 266 -18.47 15.75 8.45
N PRO A 267 -19.11 15.75 9.64
CA PRO A 267 -19.98 16.85 10.10
C PRO A 267 -19.26 18.20 10.28
N PHE A 268 -17.94 18.19 10.39
CA PHE A 268 -17.09 19.38 10.50
C PHE A 268 -16.23 19.61 9.25
N ASN A 269 -16.57 18.94 8.13
CA ASN A 269 -15.78 18.85 6.89
C ASN A 269 -14.44 18.10 7.08
N TRP A 270 -13.63 18.07 6.03
CA TRP A 270 -12.43 17.22 5.95
C TRP A 270 -11.18 17.80 6.61
N HIS A 271 -11.20 19.04 7.10
CA HIS A 271 -10.03 19.73 7.67
C HIS A 271 -10.14 20.01 9.18
N ASP A 272 -11.22 19.54 9.80
CA ASP A 272 -11.38 19.50 11.26
C ASP A 272 -10.76 18.20 11.80
N THR A 273 -10.28 18.24 13.04
CA THR A 273 -9.78 17.07 13.79
C THR A 273 -10.29 17.02 15.23
N ASN A 274 -11.02 18.03 15.70
CA ASN A 274 -11.38 18.14 17.13
C ASN A 274 -12.90 18.18 17.39
N GLY A 275 -13.72 18.26 16.35
CA GLY A 275 -15.18 18.27 16.45
C GLY A 275 -15.76 19.63 16.85
N THR A 276 -15.02 20.70 16.59
CA THR A 276 -15.43 22.08 16.86
C THR A 276 -15.49 22.83 15.53
N PRO A 277 -16.61 23.48 15.18
CA PRO A 277 -16.76 24.12 13.88
C PRO A 277 -15.59 25.03 13.50
N GLY A 278 -14.90 24.64 12.42
CA GLY A 278 -13.76 25.36 11.85
C GLY A 278 -12.65 24.38 11.45
N PRO A 279 -11.79 24.72 10.48
CA PRO A 279 -10.65 23.87 10.15
C PRO A 279 -9.50 24.07 11.14
N GLU A 280 -8.88 22.98 11.59
CA GLU A 280 -7.60 23.02 12.30
C GLU A 280 -6.40 23.11 11.34
N HIS A 281 -6.62 22.68 10.09
CA HIS A 281 -5.59 22.58 9.08
C HIS A 281 -5.96 23.36 7.83
N THR A 282 -4.99 24.10 7.28
CA THR A 282 -5.09 24.72 5.94
C THR A 282 -4.50 23.86 4.83
N SER A 283 -3.97 22.70 5.22
CA SER A 283 -3.29 21.73 4.37
C SER A 283 -4.15 20.50 4.11
N THR A 284 -3.69 19.56 3.30
CA THR A 284 -4.31 18.25 3.04
C THR A 284 -4.25 17.29 4.25
N LYS A 285 -4.80 17.74 5.38
CA LYS A 285 -4.92 17.02 6.63
C LYS A 285 -6.26 17.33 7.30
N GLY A 286 -6.84 16.31 7.91
CA GLY A 286 -7.93 16.45 8.87
C GLY A 286 -8.36 15.09 9.40
N ASN A 287 -9.63 14.95 9.78
CA ASN A 287 -10.08 13.84 10.59
C ASN A 287 -9.90 12.47 9.93
N ASN A 288 -10.08 12.35 8.62
CA ASN A 288 -10.16 11.05 7.96
C ASN A 288 -8.80 10.60 7.40
N VAL A 289 -7.97 11.58 6.99
CA VAL A 289 -6.72 11.35 6.26
C VAL A 289 -5.74 12.51 6.43
N GLU A 290 -4.46 12.16 6.41
CA GLU A 290 -3.33 13.06 6.28
C GLU A 290 -2.56 12.67 5.02
N ALA A 291 -2.69 13.49 3.96
CA ALA A 291 -2.06 13.23 2.68
C ALA A 291 -0.86 14.15 2.46
N ARG A 292 0.29 13.56 2.13
CA ARG A 292 1.59 14.25 1.95
C ARG A 292 2.45 13.53 0.91
N GLU A 293 3.54 14.14 0.48
CA GLU A 293 4.59 13.43 -0.25
C GLU A 293 5.48 12.57 0.65
N ASP A 294 6.00 11.46 0.12
CA ASP A 294 7.08 10.66 0.73
C ASP A 294 8.11 10.24 -0.33
N LYS A 295 8.60 11.20 -1.13
CA LYS A 295 9.45 10.89 -2.29
C LYS A 295 10.79 10.21 -1.93
N ASP A 296 11.22 10.30 -0.68
CA ASP A 296 12.43 9.65 -0.18
C ASP A 296 12.16 8.30 0.50
N GLY A 297 10.88 7.90 0.59
CA GLY A 297 10.44 6.56 1.00
C GLY A 297 10.89 6.23 2.41
N ASN A 298 10.86 7.20 3.32
CA ASN A 298 11.38 7.05 4.67
C ASN A 298 10.28 7.05 5.74
N ASN A 299 9.02 7.19 5.33
CA ASN A 299 7.84 7.30 6.19
C ASN A 299 7.91 8.39 7.25
N ALA A 300 8.82 9.35 7.11
CA ALA A 300 8.99 10.40 8.10
C ALA A 300 7.73 11.25 8.17
N THR A 301 7.40 11.69 9.39
CA THR A 301 6.23 12.53 9.68
C THR A 301 6.35 13.98 9.17
N LEU A 302 7.26 14.24 8.24
CA LEU A 302 7.66 15.59 7.79
C LEU A 302 7.47 15.83 6.28
N GLY A 303 6.88 14.89 5.56
CA GLY A 303 6.53 15.08 4.14
C GLY A 303 5.68 16.33 3.92
N GLN A 304 5.92 17.05 2.82
CA GLN A 304 5.12 18.23 2.48
C GLN A 304 3.68 17.86 2.13
N MET A 305 2.73 18.58 2.71
CA MET A 305 1.31 18.56 2.34
C MET A 305 1.02 19.65 1.30
N ALA A 306 -0.07 19.50 0.54
CA ALA A 306 -0.55 20.61 -0.28
C ALA A 306 -1.26 21.64 0.62
N GLU A 307 -1.08 22.93 0.33
CA GLU A 307 -1.65 24.04 1.12
C GLU A 307 -2.74 24.77 0.33
N GLY A 308 -3.95 24.84 0.90
CA GLY A 308 -5.09 25.57 0.35
C GLY A 308 -5.22 27.00 0.89
N GLY A 309 -4.36 27.38 1.84
CA GLY A 309 -4.40 28.65 2.54
C GLY A 309 -5.64 28.80 3.44
N SER A 310 -5.87 30.01 3.95
CA SER A 310 -6.98 30.29 4.89
C SER A 310 -8.37 30.03 4.31
N ASN A 311 -8.49 29.96 2.98
CA ASN A 311 -9.75 29.75 2.28
C ASN A 311 -9.94 28.30 1.81
N LEU A 312 -8.97 27.41 2.06
CA LEU A 312 -9.01 26.00 1.64
C LEU A 312 -9.30 25.82 0.15
N ILE A 313 -8.54 26.56 -0.68
CA ILE A 313 -8.63 26.50 -2.14
C ILE A 313 -7.43 25.73 -2.70
N PHE A 314 -7.62 24.45 -2.97
CA PHE A 314 -6.63 23.54 -3.53
C PHE A 314 -6.79 23.46 -5.06
N ASN A 315 -6.50 24.56 -5.75
CA ASN A 315 -6.64 24.67 -7.20
C ASN A 315 -5.29 24.50 -7.91
N PHE A 316 -4.85 23.25 -8.05
CA PHE A 316 -3.61 22.88 -8.73
C PHE A 316 -3.92 22.16 -10.06
N PRO A 317 -3.67 22.77 -11.22
CA PRO A 317 -3.88 22.12 -12.52
C PRO A 317 -2.76 21.13 -12.82
N LEU A 318 -3.12 19.97 -13.39
CA LEU A 318 -2.17 18.97 -13.88
C LEU A 318 -1.36 19.52 -15.06
N LEU A 319 -0.04 19.59 -14.91
CA LEU A 319 0.89 19.98 -15.96
C LEU A 319 1.23 18.76 -16.82
N ALA A 320 0.99 18.85 -18.14
CA ALA A 320 1.29 17.77 -19.08
C ALA A 320 2.78 17.76 -19.49
N GLY A 321 3.33 16.56 -19.71
CA GLY A 321 4.67 16.38 -20.26
C GLY A 321 5.84 16.67 -19.29
N VAL A 322 5.55 17.00 -18.03
CA VAL A 322 6.56 17.20 -16.99
C VAL A 322 6.73 15.93 -16.14
N HIS A 323 7.83 15.87 -15.38
CA HIS A 323 8.03 14.80 -14.39
C HIS A 323 6.96 14.89 -13.28
N PRO A 324 6.38 13.78 -12.78
CA PRO A 324 5.37 13.75 -11.73
C PRO A 324 5.65 14.64 -10.52
N HIS A 325 6.88 14.66 -10.01
CA HIS A 325 7.27 15.56 -8.90
C HIS A 325 7.01 17.06 -9.14
N GLN A 326 6.84 17.53 -10.37
CA GLN A 326 6.44 18.92 -10.66
C GLN A 326 4.93 19.15 -10.44
N ASN A 327 4.14 18.08 -10.36
CA ASN A 327 2.70 18.07 -10.06
C ASN A 327 2.41 17.64 -8.61
N GLN A 328 3.38 17.74 -7.70
CA GLN A 328 3.26 17.24 -6.32
C GLN A 328 1.98 17.68 -5.60
N ASN A 329 1.65 18.98 -5.61
CA ASN A 329 0.44 19.47 -4.95
C ASN A 329 -0.84 18.94 -5.61
N THR A 330 -0.82 18.69 -6.91
CA THR A 330 -1.94 18.12 -7.65
C THR A 330 -2.18 16.67 -7.23
N ALA A 331 -1.12 15.85 -7.13
CA ALA A 331 -1.18 14.47 -6.67
C ALA A 331 -1.72 14.38 -5.24
N ILE A 332 -1.11 15.11 -4.30
CA ILE A 332 -1.50 15.12 -2.88
C ILE A 332 -2.96 15.57 -2.71
N THR A 333 -3.41 16.57 -3.46
CA THR A 333 -4.80 17.05 -3.41
C THR A 333 -5.78 15.98 -3.91
N ASN A 334 -5.43 15.25 -4.98
CA ASN A 334 -6.26 14.17 -5.52
C ASN A 334 -6.34 12.99 -4.52
N LEU A 335 -5.21 12.60 -3.94
CA LEU A 335 -5.13 11.55 -2.92
C LEU A 335 -5.95 11.89 -1.67
N PHE A 336 -5.85 13.13 -1.18
CA PHE A 336 -6.64 13.65 -0.06
C PHE A 336 -8.14 13.60 -0.37
N TYR A 337 -8.54 14.08 -1.54
CA TYR A 337 -9.94 14.08 -1.97
C TYR A 337 -10.51 12.66 -2.00
N TRP A 338 -9.82 11.71 -2.64
CA TRP A 338 -10.34 10.34 -2.77
C TRP A 338 -10.40 9.58 -1.46
N ASN A 339 -9.39 9.69 -0.59
CA ASN A 339 -9.46 9.09 0.75
C ASN A 339 -10.67 9.57 1.55
N ASN A 340 -10.99 10.87 1.49
CA ASN A 340 -12.18 11.41 2.13
C ASN A 340 -13.50 10.97 1.47
N ILE A 341 -13.54 10.91 0.13
CA ILE A 341 -14.73 10.44 -0.59
C ILE A 341 -15.04 8.98 -0.25
N ILE A 342 -14.02 8.12 -0.23
CA ILE A 342 -14.18 6.70 0.12
C ILE A 342 -14.67 6.58 1.57
N HIS A 343 -14.04 7.31 2.50
CA HIS A 343 -14.49 7.39 3.89
C HIS A 343 -15.98 7.76 3.99
N ASP A 344 -16.36 8.88 3.39
CA ASP A 344 -17.72 9.43 3.50
C ASP A 344 -18.77 8.49 2.90
N ILE A 345 -18.47 7.85 1.77
CA ILE A 345 -19.36 6.88 1.14
C ILE A 345 -19.52 5.64 2.02
N PHE A 346 -18.42 5.02 2.49
CA PHE A 346 -18.52 3.78 3.27
C PHE A 346 -19.05 3.97 4.68
N TYR A 347 -18.92 5.17 5.25
CA TYR A 347 -19.63 5.55 6.47
C TYR A 347 -21.14 5.35 6.32
N GLN A 348 -21.71 5.76 5.17
CA GLN A 348 -23.14 5.59 4.86
C GLN A 348 -23.53 4.11 4.65
N TYR A 349 -22.57 3.24 4.36
CA TYR A 349 -22.77 1.80 4.26
C TYR A 349 -22.50 1.06 5.58
N GLY A 350 -22.17 1.79 6.65
CA GLY A 350 -22.01 1.25 7.99
C GLY A 350 -20.56 0.99 8.41
N PHE A 351 -19.56 1.35 7.60
CA PHE A 351 -18.17 1.43 8.04
C PHE A 351 -17.94 2.77 8.75
N ASN A 352 -18.52 2.89 9.95
CA ASN A 352 -18.45 4.06 10.81
C ASN A 352 -17.55 3.80 12.03
N GLU A 353 -17.48 4.78 12.94
CA GLU A 353 -16.68 4.73 14.17
C GLU A 353 -16.86 3.44 14.97
N SER A 354 -18.11 2.98 15.15
CA SER A 354 -18.37 1.73 15.88
C SER A 354 -17.86 0.47 15.18
N ALA A 355 -17.79 0.49 13.85
CA ALA A 355 -17.28 -0.60 13.03
C ALA A 355 -15.76 -0.53 12.82
N GLY A 356 -15.10 0.47 13.40
CA GLY A 356 -13.65 0.69 13.34
C GLY A 356 -13.19 1.29 12.01
N ASN A 357 -13.83 2.38 11.59
CA ASN A 357 -13.35 3.20 10.47
C ASN A 357 -12.09 4.00 10.84
N PHE A 358 -11.61 4.83 9.91
CA PHE A 358 -10.35 5.56 10.06
C PHE A 358 -10.61 7.03 10.37
N GLN A 359 -10.44 7.43 11.62
CA GLN A 359 -10.67 8.81 12.08
C GLN A 359 -9.69 9.22 13.19
N THR A 360 -9.16 10.44 13.13
CA THR A 360 -8.38 11.03 14.23
C THR A 360 -9.27 11.16 15.48
N THR A 361 -10.48 11.67 15.32
CA THR A 361 -11.48 11.85 16.37
C THR A 361 -12.77 11.15 15.98
N ASN A 362 -13.25 10.28 16.89
CA ASN A 362 -14.56 9.64 16.79
C ASN A 362 -15.60 10.51 17.49
N TYR A 363 -16.36 11.30 16.72
CA TYR A 363 -17.30 12.29 17.26
C TYR A 363 -18.47 11.66 18.00
N SER A 364 -18.83 10.41 17.68
CA SER A 364 -19.83 9.64 18.43
C SER A 364 -19.25 8.98 19.70
N SER A 365 -17.93 9.06 19.89
CA SER A 365 -17.19 8.37 20.96
C SER A 365 -17.33 6.84 20.96
N GLN A 366 -17.66 6.26 19.81
CA GLN A 366 -17.64 4.81 19.57
C GLN A 366 -16.34 4.42 18.87
N GLY A 367 -15.91 3.16 19.00
CA GLY A 367 -14.63 2.70 18.45
C GLY A 367 -13.42 3.37 19.09
N LEU A 368 -12.24 3.16 18.50
CA LEU A 368 -10.97 3.78 18.91
C LEU A 368 -10.47 4.70 17.80
N GLY A 369 -10.42 6.01 18.05
CA GLY A 369 -9.87 6.98 17.09
C GLY A 369 -8.34 7.07 17.14
N ASN A 370 -7.80 8.18 16.63
CA ASN A 370 -6.37 8.42 16.38
C ASN A 370 -5.80 7.46 15.31
N ASP A 371 -6.63 7.15 14.32
CA ASP A 371 -6.30 6.19 13.27
C ASP A 371 -6.72 6.64 11.87
N HIS A 372 -6.64 7.94 11.60
CA HIS A 372 -6.76 8.49 10.26
C HIS A 372 -5.73 7.88 9.31
N VAL A 373 -6.07 7.80 8.03
CA VAL A 373 -5.16 7.25 7.02
C VAL A 373 -3.95 8.16 6.85
N GLN A 374 -2.75 7.57 6.94
CA GLN A 374 -1.50 8.20 6.50
C GLN A 374 -1.35 7.92 5.01
N ALA A 375 -1.57 8.92 4.14
CA ALA A 375 -1.58 8.71 2.69
C ALA A 375 -0.35 9.38 2.05
N ASP A 376 0.57 8.57 1.54
CA ASP A 376 1.83 9.03 0.98
C ASP A 376 1.79 9.02 -0.54
N ALA A 377 1.85 10.21 -1.13
CA ALA A 377 1.87 10.45 -2.56
C ALA A 377 3.29 10.35 -3.12
N MET A 378 3.41 9.77 -4.32
CA MET A 378 4.67 9.52 -5.03
C MET A 378 5.77 8.94 -4.13
N ASP A 379 5.40 7.97 -3.30
CA ASP A 379 6.28 7.36 -2.32
C ASP A 379 7.50 6.71 -3.03
N GLY A 380 8.70 7.04 -2.56
CA GLY A 380 9.97 6.65 -3.16
C GLY A 380 10.46 5.25 -2.79
N SER A 381 9.76 4.55 -1.91
CA SER A 381 10.12 3.21 -1.43
C SER A 381 9.82 2.11 -2.47
N GLY A 382 8.99 2.41 -3.47
CA GLY A 382 8.57 1.46 -4.50
C GLY A 382 8.30 2.12 -5.86
N VAL A 383 8.14 1.28 -6.88
CA VAL A 383 7.62 1.67 -8.20
C VAL A 383 6.77 0.55 -8.76
N ASN A 384 5.84 0.88 -9.65
CA ASN A 384 4.94 -0.07 -10.29
C ASN A 384 4.10 -0.87 -9.28
N ASN A 385 3.63 -0.20 -8.24
CA ASN A 385 2.76 -0.78 -7.25
C ASN A 385 2.02 0.31 -6.46
N ALA A 386 1.22 -0.10 -5.49
CA ALA A 386 0.82 0.66 -4.33
C ALA A 386 0.65 -0.33 -3.17
N ASN A 387 0.48 0.18 -1.94
CA ASN A 387 0.19 -0.69 -0.81
C ASN A 387 -0.65 -0.01 0.26
N PHE A 388 -1.26 -0.83 1.13
CA PHE A 388 -1.98 -0.37 2.31
C PHE A 388 -1.73 -1.28 3.53
N ASN A 389 -1.10 -0.74 4.57
CA ASN A 389 -0.93 -1.41 5.86
C ASN A 389 -2.13 -1.09 6.77
N THR A 390 -2.87 -2.11 7.19
CA THR A 390 -4.07 -1.97 8.05
C THR A 390 -3.88 -2.59 9.44
N PRO A 391 -3.41 -1.82 10.43
CA PRO A 391 -3.41 -2.27 11.82
C PRO A 391 -4.83 -2.23 12.43
N VAL A 392 -4.94 -2.71 13.68
CA VAL A 392 -6.21 -2.74 14.42
C VAL A 392 -6.74 -1.34 14.72
N ASP A 393 -8.02 -1.25 15.09
CA ASP A 393 -8.70 -0.02 15.51
C ASP A 393 -7.87 0.81 16.50
N GLY A 394 -7.83 2.12 16.27
CA GLY A 394 -7.04 3.06 17.07
C GLY A 394 -5.54 3.12 16.76
N THR A 395 -5.09 2.41 15.72
CA THR A 395 -3.76 2.59 15.13
C THR A 395 -3.90 3.04 13.69
N ALA A 396 -3.24 4.14 13.32
CA ALA A 396 -3.31 4.69 11.97
C ALA A 396 -2.79 3.71 10.91
N PRO A 397 -3.58 3.43 9.85
CA PRO A 397 -3.10 2.73 8.68
C PRO A 397 -2.25 3.65 7.80
N ARG A 398 -1.53 3.05 6.86
CA ARG A 398 -0.73 3.78 5.87
C ARG A 398 -1.00 3.29 4.46
N MET A 399 -1.29 4.22 3.55
CA MET A 399 -1.42 4.02 2.11
C MET A 399 -0.18 4.62 1.44
N GLN A 400 0.53 3.83 0.64
CA GLN A 400 1.69 4.30 -0.12
C GLN A 400 1.40 4.18 -1.62
N MET A 401 1.33 5.32 -2.30
CA MET A 401 1.09 5.40 -3.74
C MET A 401 2.41 5.61 -4.47
N PHE A 402 2.74 4.74 -5.43
CA PHE A 402 4.02 4.82 -6.13
C PHE A 402 3.92 5.42 -7.53
N LEU A 403 5.08 5.80 -8.05
CA LEU A 403 5.25 6.05 -9.47
C LEU A 403 5.31 4.75 -10.27
N TRP A 404 4.77 4.77 -11.48
CA TRP A 404 4.87 3.71 -12.47
C TRP A 404 5.90 4.06 -13.52
N ASN A 405 6.61 3.05 -14.02
CA ASN A 405 7.64 3.24 -15.02
C ASN A 405 7.05 3.83 -16.30
N GLY A 406 7.69 4.90 -16.79
CA GLY A 406 7.32 5.49 -18.08
C GLY A 406 7.62 4.57 -19.25
N THR A 407 7.14 4.96 -20.44
CA THR A 407 7.41 4.23 -21.67
C THR A 407 8.91 4.07 -21.91
N LYS A 408 9.36 2.82 -22.09
CA LYS A 408 10.73 2.48 -22.48
C LYS A 408 10.70 1.61 -23.73
N SER A 409 11.07 2.18 -24.88
CA SER A 409 11.04 1.47 -26.16
C SER A 409 12.17 1.87 -27.09
N LEU A 410 12.68 0.91 -27.84
CA LEU A 410 13.62 1.12 -28.93
C LEU A 410 13.17 0.27 -30.12
N THR A 411 12.75 0.93 -31.19
CA THR A 411 12.22 0.27 -32.39
C THR A 411 13.03 0.70 -33.59
N VAL A 412 13.61 -0.28 -34.30
CA VAL A 412 14.26 -0.07 -35.59
C VAL A 412 13.19 -0.24 -36.68
N HIS A 413 13.08 0.75 -37.55
CA HIS A 413 12.08 0.79 -38.63
C HIS A 413 12.63 0.29 -39.96
N SER A 414 13.91 0.56 -40.22
CA SER A 414 14.59 0.17 -41.45
C SER A 414 16.05 -0.16 -41.22
N PRO A 415 16.68 -0.96 -42.11
CA PRO A 415 16.03 -1.76 -43.16
C PRO A 415 15.31 -2.99 -42.57
N SER A 416 14.42 -3.63 -43.34
CA SER A 416 13.52 -4.69 -42.85
C SER A 416 14.24 -5.90 -42.23
N GLN A 417 15.51 -6.13 -42.58
CA GLN A 417 16.36 -7.19 -42.06
C GLN A 417 16.70 -7.03 -40.57
N VAL A 418 16.65 -5.80 -40.05
CA VAL A 418 16.89 -5.47 -38.64
C VAL A 418 15.74 -4.67 -38.04
N ALA A 419 14.58 -4.66 -38.71
CA ALA A 419 13.39 -4.02 -38.16
C ALA A 419 12.86 -4.84 -36.98
N GLY A 420 12.49 -4.16 -35.89
CA GLY A 420 12.02 -4.80 -34.68
C GLY A 420 12.29 -4.01 -33.42
N ASN A 421 11.89 -4.59 -32.28
CA ASN A 421 12.08 -4.00 -30.95
C ASN A 421 13.37 -4.54 -30.32
N TYR A 422 14.12 -3.65 -29.68
CA TYR A 422 15.42 -3.92 -29.12
C TYR A 422 15.48 -3.55 -27.63
N VAL A 423 16.30 -4.28 -26.89
CA VAL A 423 16.51 -4.02 -25.45
C VAL A 423 17.64 -3.03 -25.27
N PHE A 424 17.40 -2.01 -24.46
CA PHE A 424 18.40 -1.01 -24.12
C PHE A 424 18.33 -0.62 -22.64
N GLU A 425 19.40 0.01 -22.16
CA GLU A 425 19.42 0.67 -20.85
C GLU A 425 19.81 2.14 -21.00
N LYS A 426 19.18 3.04 -20.24
CA LYS A 426 19.51 4.47 -20.27
C LYS A 426 20.79 4.72 -19.48
N GLY A 427 21.60 5.69 -19.91
CA GLY A 427 22.69 6.20 -19.09
C GLY A 427 22.18 6.91 -17.83
N ASN A 428 23.02 6.93 -16.78
CA ASN A 428 22.78 7.78 -15.61
C ASN A 428 23.22 9.25 -15.84
N PHE A 429 23.27 9.65 -17.11
CA PHE A 429 23.67 10.95 -17.63
C PHE A 429 23.02 11.16 -19.00
N GLY A 430 23.15 12.35 -19.58
CA GLY A 430 22.40 12.71 -20.79
C GLY A 430 20.94 13.06 -20.47
N ALA A 431 20.11 13.11 -21.50
CA ALA A 431 18.69 13.41 -21.34
C ALA A 431 17.98 12.38 -20.44
N ALA A 432 17.23 12.87 -19.45
CA ALA A 432 16.47 12.03 -18.53
C ALA A 432 15.26 11.37 -19.21
N THR A 433 14.56 12.14 -20.05
CA THR A 433 13.44 11.70 -20.88
C THR A 433 13.63 12.20 -22.31
N PHE A 434 13.18 11.41 -23.28
CA PHE A 434 13.34 11.72 -24.69
C PHE A 434 12.44 10.85 -25.57
N THR A 435 12.12 11.36 -26.76
CA THR A 435 11.72 10.56 -27.91
C THR A 435 12.53 11.05 -29.10
N THR A 436 13.42 10.20 -29.61
CA THR A 436 14.33 10.57 -30.69
C THR A 436 14.17 9.60 -31.85
N ASN A 437 13.77 10.13 -33.01
CA ASN A 437 13.84 9.44 -34.29
C ASN A 437 15.06 9.94 -35.08
N GLY A 438 15.79 9.02 -35.72
CA GLY A 438 16.90 9.42 -36.57
C GLY A 438 17.60 8.24 -37.25
N ASN A 439 18.47 8.58 -38.20
CA ASN A 439 19.34 7.60 -38.84
C ASN A 439 20.55 7.31 -37.96
N VAL A 440 21.03 6.08 -37.99
CA VAL A 440 22.16 5.62 -37.18
C VAL A 440 23.44 5.66 -38.00
N VAL A 441 24.48 6.28 -37.44
CA VAL A 441 25.80 6.41 -38.07
C VAL A 441 26.87 5.94 -37.09
N LEU A 442 27.75 5.04 -37.55
CA LEU A 442 28.89 4.59 -36.75
C LEU A 442 29.91 5.73 -36.63
N VAL A 443 30.40 5.98 -35.43
CA VAL A 443 31.45 7.00 -35.24
C VAL A 443 32.79 6.57 -35.83
N ASN A 444 33.60 7.57 -36.15
CA ASN A 444 34.99 7.39 -36.54
C ASN A 444 35.83 8.50 -35.88
N ASP A 445 36.72 8.13 -34.97
CA ASP A 445 37.62 9.06 -34.27
C ASP A 445 39.03 9.16 -34.89
N GLY A 446 39.24 8.54 -36.07
CA GLY A 446 40.51 8.56 -36.79
C GLY A 446 41.62 7.72 -36.18
N SER A 447 41.36 7.00 -35.08
CA SER A 447 42.32 6.10 -34.44
C SER A 447 42.41 4.73 -35.12
N SER A 448 43.25 3.84 -34.58
CA SER A 448 43.29 2.42 -34.99
C SER A 448 42.04 1.63 -34.60
N GLN A 449 41.21 2.15 -33.69
CA GLN A 449 39.92 1.58 -33.30
C GLN A 449 38.82 2.64 -33.43
N PRO A 450 38.48 3.04 -34.67
CA PRO A 450 37.74 4.27 -34.96
C PRO A 450 36.34 4.32 -34.34
N SER A 451 35.70 3.16 -34.16
CA SER A 451 34.35 3.06 -33.59
C SER A 451 34.31 3.29 -32.08
N LEU A 452 35.45 3.36 -31.39
CA LEU A 452 35.48 3.62 -29.96
C LEU A 452 35.10 5.06 -29.62
N GLY A 453 35.27 6.03 -30.51
CA GLY A 453 34.90 7.42 -30.23
C GLY A 453 35.67 8.06 -29.07
N CYS A 454 36.92 7.62 -28.83
CA CYS A 454 37.71 8.11 -27.70
C CYS A 454 38.32 9.49 -27.96
N ASN A 455 38.54 9.82 -29.23
CA ASN A 455 39.03 11.11 -29.68
C ASN A 455 37.93 11.92 -30.39
N THR A 456 38.24 13.16 -30.76
CA THR A 456 37.38 13.98 -31.62
C THR A 456 36.99 13.23 -32.89
N LEU A 457 35.69 13.20 -33.21
CA LEU A 457 35.20 12.46 -34.37
C LEU A 457 35.59 13.16 -35.68
N VAL A 458 36.20 12.40 -36.59
CA VAL A 458 36.62 12.90 -37.92
C VAL A 458 35.49 12.83 -38.94
N ASN A 459 34.43 12.06 -38.67
CA ASN A 459 33.25 11.93 -39.53
C ASN A 459 32.07 12.81 -39.07
N GLY A 460 32.33 13.95 -38.41
CA GLY A 460 31.30 14.82 -37.84
C GLY A 460 30.22 15.28 -38.82
N SER A 461 30.56 15.45 -40.11
CA SER A 461 29.56 15.81 -41.15
C SER A 461 28.50 14.73 -41.38
N LEU A 462 28.81 13.46 -41.09
CA LEU A 462 27.83 12.36 -41.16
C LEU A 462 27.08 12.19 -39.84
N ILE A 463 27.71 12.55 -38.72
CA ILE A 463 27.12 12.44 -37.38
C ILE A 463 26.12 13.56 -37.09
N SER A 464 26.39 14.77 -37.60
CA SER A 464 25.54 15.94 -37.36
C SER A 464 24.10 15.69 -37.78
N GLY A 465 23.16 15.85 -36.85
CA GLY A 465 21.73 15.59 -37.06
C GLY A 465 21.31 14.12 -37.01
N ASN A 466 22.24 13.19 -36.80
CA ASN A 466 22.00 11.74 -36.75
C ASN A 466 22.30 11.14 -35.37
N ILE A 467 21.91 9.89 -35.18
CA ILE A 467 22.16 9.11 -33.97
C ILE A 467 23.54 8.46 -34.12
N ALA A 468 24.45 8.78 -33.20
CA ALA A 468 25.79 8.21 -33.19
C ALA A 468 25.80 6.83 -32.55
N MET A 469 26.31 5.82 -33.24
CA MET A 469 26.60 4.50 -32.67
C MET A 469 28.09 4.40 -32.34
N VAL A 470 28.41 4.06 -31.09
CA VAL A 470 29.78 3.98 -30.56
C VAL A 470 30.04 2.64 -29.90
N ASP A 471 31.27 2.14 -29.98
CA ASP A 471 31.67 0.91 -29.29
C ASP A 471 32.17 1.17 -27.88
N ARG A 472 31.64 0.40 -26.92
CA ARG A 472 32.22 0.30 -25.58
C ARG A 472 33.62 -0.29 -25.69
N GLY A 473 34.56 0.28 -24.95
CA GLY A 473 35.95 -0.14 -24.96
C GLY A 473 36.76 0.53 -23.87
N THR A 474 37.93 1.03 -24.23
CA THR A 474 38.98 1.47 -23.29
C THR A 474 38.75 2.85 -22.68
N CYS A 475 38.15 3.80 -23.41
CA CYS A 475 37.79 5.10 -22.84
C CYS A 475 36.41 5.10 -22.16
N GLU A 476 36.22 6.03 -21.23
CA GLU A 476 34.99 6.16 -20.47
C GLU A 476 33.77 6.49 -21.33
N LEU A 477 32.58 6.10 -20.86
CA LEU A 477 31.32 6.22 -21.58
C LEU A 477 30.89 7.68 -21.79
N GLY A 478 31.09 8.54 -20.78
CA GLY A 478 30.80 9.97 -20.86
C GLY A 478 31.57 10.67 -21.97
N THR A 479 32.88 10.42 -22.10
CA THR A 479 33.73 10.98 -23.16
C THR A 479 33.23 10.61 -24.56
N LYS A 480 32.87 9.35 -24.78
CA LYS A 480 32.35 8.89 -26.08
C LYS A 480 31.08 9.65 -26.47
N CYS A 481 30.16 9.79 -25.52
CA CYS A 481 28.90 10.49 -25.74
C CYS A 481 29.12 11.99 -25.95
N LEU A 482 30.05 12.61 -25.19
CA LEU A 482 30.41 14.01 -25.35
C LEU A 482 31.07 14.28 -26.71
N ASN A 483 31.95 13.39 -27.19
CA ASN A 483 32.57 13.51 -28.50
C ASN A 483 31.53 13.43 -29.63
N ALA A 484 30.56 12.52 -29.52
CA ALA A 484 29.44 12.44 -30.45
C ALA A 484 28.54 13.68 -30.40
N GLN A 485 28.22 14.18 -29.20
CA GLN A 485 27.47 15.42 -29.00
C GLN A 485 28.18 16.62 -29.64
N ASN A 486 29.49 16.77 -29.42
CA ASN A 486 30.29 17.85 -30.00
C ASN A 486 30.38 17.76 -31.53
N ALA A 487 30.23 16.56 -32.09
CA ALA A 487 30.12 16.34 -33.54
C ALA A 487 28.69 16.59 -34.09
N GLY A 488 27.74 16.98 -33.23
CA GLY A 488 26.37 17.32 -33.60
C GLY A 488 25.38 16.15 -33.58
N ALA A 489 25.72 15.03 -32.93
CA ALA A 489 24.78 13.92 -32.77
C ALA A 489 23.53 14.35 -31.99
N ILE A 490 22.37 13.81 -32.35
CA ILE A 490 21.09 14.06 -31.64
C ILE A 490 20.79 13.02 -30.55
N ALA A 491 21.50 11.88 -30.58
CA ALA A 491 21.49 10.84 -29.55
C ALA A 491 22.70 9.92 -29.73
N VAL A 492 23.02 9.12 -28.72
CA VAL A 492 24.13 8.18 -28.71
C VAL A 492 23.66 6.78 -28.30
N ILE A 493 24.08 5.78 -29.09
CA ILE A 493 23.93 4.36 -28.79
C ILE A 493 25.31 3.80 -28.51
N VAL A 494 25.55 3.41 -27.27
CA VAL A 494 26.75 2.68 -26.86
C VAL A 494 26.51 1.18 -27.02
N CYS A 495 27.25 0.57 -27.92
CA CYS A 495 27.27 -0.87 -28.11
C CYS A 495 28.06 -1.54 -27.00
N ASN A 496 27.39 -2.36 -26.20
CA ASN A 496 28.04 -3.12 -25.14
C ASN A 496 29.06 -4.10 -25.74
N ASN A 497 30.15 -4.37 -25.03
CA ASN A 497 31.22 -5.28 -25.46
C ASN A 497 31.19 -6.63 -24.74
N VAL A 498 30.30 -6.79 -23.75
CA VAL A 498 30.03 -8.08 -23.07
C VAL A 498 28.68 -8.64 -23.52
N THR A 499 28.54 -9.96 -23.48
CA THR A 499 27.27 -10.65 -23.73
C THR A 499 26.31 -10.46 -22.56
N GLY A 500 25.00 -10.48 -22.84
CA GLY A 500 23.95 -10.29 -21.83
C GLY A 500 23.19 -8.97 -22.01
N ASN A 501 22.33 -8.66 -21.03
CA ASN A 501 21.52 -7.46 -21.02
C ASN A 501 22.39 -6.19 -20.85
N PRO A 502 21.95 -5.05 -21.40
CA PRO A 502 22.65 -3.79 -21.19
C PRO A 502 22.57 -3.39 -19.71
N THR A 503 23.58 -2.66 -19.25
CA THR A 503 23.65 -2.16 -17.86
C THR A 503 23.63 -0.64 -17.87
N ILE A 504 23.23 -0.04 -16.75
CA ILE A 504 23.27 1.42 -16.58
C ILE A 504 24.70 1.92 -16.80
N MET A 505 24.83 2.98 -17.59
CA MET A 505 26.12 3.59 -17.89
C MET A 505 26.48 4.63 -16.82
N PRO A 506 27.61 4.48 -16.08
CA PRO A 506 28.08 5.52 -15.18
C PRO A 506 28.58 6.74 -15.97
N PRO A 507 28.47 7.96 -15.42
CA PRO A 507 28.81 9.20 -16.12
C PRO A 507 30.30 9.34 -16.47
N GLY A 508 31.19 8.76 -15.66
CA GLY A 508 32.62 9.08 -15.77
C GLY A 508 32.90 10.57 -15.48
N ALA A 509 34.07 11.05 -15.89
CA ALA A 509 34.47 12.44 -15.69
C ALA A 509 33.68 13.43 -16.57
N ASN A 510 33.24 13.00 -17.76
CA ASN A 510 32.63 13.88 -18.76
C ASN A 510 31.11 13.76 -18.88
N GLY A 511 30.48 12.81 -18.20
CA GLY A 511 29.04 12.54 -18.35
C GLY A 511 28.13 13.72 -17.99
N SER A 512 28.53 14.58 -17.05
CA SER A 512 27.77 15.78 -16.66
C SER A 512 27.67 16.83 -17.77
N SER A 513 28.56 16.78 -18.77
CA SER A 513 28.54 17.67 -19.94
C SER A 513 27.68 17.12 -21.09
N VAL A 514 27.18 15.89 -20.98
CA VAL A 514 26.33 15.26 -22.00
C VAL A 514 24.88 15.62 -21.72
N THR A 515 24.21 16.22 -22.69
CA THR A 515 22.81 16.65 -22.63
C THR A 515 21.91 15.89 -23.58
N ILE A 516 22.48 15.23 -24.60
CA ILE A 516 21.71 14.41 -25.55
C ILE A 516 21.36 13.02 -24.97
N PRO A 517 20.29 12.37 -25.47
CA PRO A 517 19.96 10.99 -25.11
C PRO A 517 21.13 10.05 -25.31
N SER A 518 21.42 9.22 -24.31
CA SER A 518 22.53 8.27 -24.32
C SER A 518 22.06 6.93 -23.77
N ILE A 519 22.12 5.88 -24.58
CA ILE A 519 21.66 4.53 -24.23
C ILE A 519 22.74 3.49 -24.47
N MET A 520 22.66 2.37 -23.74
CA MET A 520 23.44 1.16 -24.03
C MET A 520 22.56 0.09 -24.66
N MET A 521 23.06 -0.57 -25.70
CA MET A 521 22.41 -1.71 -26.34
C MET A 521 23.24 -2.99 -26.17
N ARG A 522 22.58 -4.16 -26.19
CA ARG A 522 23.25 -5.46 -26.15
C ARG A 522 24.27 -5.59 -27.28
N LYS A 523 25.36 -6.31 -27.01
CA LYS A 523 26.40 -6.56 -28.00
C LYS A 523 25.84 -7.20 -29.27
N VAL A 524 25.06 -8.27 -29.12
CA VAL A 524 24.51 -9.05 -30.25
C VAL A 524 23.61 -8.21 -31.17
N ASP A 525 22.83 -7.31 -30.59
CA ASP A 525 21.93 -6.44 -31.33
C ASP A 525 22.71 -5.38 -32.11
N CYS A 526 23.70 -4.77 -31.46
CA CYS A 526 24.60 -3.82 -32.11
C CYS A 526 25.38 -4.45 -33.25
N ASP A 527 25.93 -5.66 -33.06
CA ASP A 527 26.65 -6.38 -34.11
C ASP A 527 25.73 -6.65 -35.31
N ALA A 528 24.47 -7.04 -35.06
CA ALA A 528 23.48 -7.25 -36.11
C ALA A 528 23.13 -5.96 -36.87
N ILE A 529 22.88 -4.86 -36.15
CA ILE A 529 22.54 -3.56 -36.75
C ILE A 529 23.71 -3.00 -37.57
N LYS A 530 24.95 -3.15 -37.09
CA LYS A 530 26.16 -2.64 -37.76
C LYS A 530 26.33 -3.15 -39.19
N ILE A 531 25.93 -4.39 -39.46
CA ILE A 531 25.99 -5.00 -40.80
C ILE A 531 25.19 -4.17 -41.82
N TYR A 532 24.13 -3.49 -41.36
CA TYR A 532 23.18 -2.78 -42.22
C TYR A 532 23.27 -1.25 -42.15
N LEU A 533 24.24 -0.68 -41.43
CA LEU A 533 24.35 0.79 -41.31
C LEU A 533 24.50 1.50 -42.66
N THR A 534 25.22 0.89 -43.61
CA THR A 534 25.35 1.42 -44.98
C THR A 534 24.07 1.37 -45.80
N SER A 535 23.09 0.55 -45.36
CA SER A 535 21.76 0.44 -45.97
C SER A 535 20.75 1.43 -45.39
N GLY A 536 21.14 2.27 -44.43
CA GLY A 536 20.28 3.30 -43.83
C GLY A 536 19.42 2.76 -42.70
N VAL A 537 20.03 2.58 -41.52
CA VAL A 537 19.28 2.20 -40.31
C VAL A 537 18.57 3.43 -39.75
N ASN A 538 17.25 3.36 -39.62
CA ASN A 538 16.44 4.37 -38.93
C ASN A 538 15.74 3.73 -37.74
N LEU A 539 15.73 4.43 -36.61
CA LEU A 539 15.10 3.94 -35.38
C LEU A 539 14.44 5.06 -34.59
N THR A 540 13.58 4.67 -33.65
CA THR A 540 13.01 5.53 -32.62
C THR A 540 13.35 4.97 -31.25
N MET A 541 13.87 5.82 -30.37
CA MET A 541 14.12 5.50 -28.96
C MET A 541 13.30 6.43 -28.07
N THR A 542 12.66 5.87 -27.04
CA THR A 542 11.81 6.60 -26.12
C THR A 542 12.10 6.21 -24.67
N ILE A 543 12.28 7.22 -23.84
CA ILE A 543 12.15 7.17 -22.38
C ILE A 543 11.15 8.27 -21.99
N GLY A 544 9.95 7.85 -21.58
CA GLY A 544 8.91 8.73 -21.08
C GLY A 544 9.16 9.17 -19.62
N ASN A 545 8.42 10.18 -19.17
CA ASN A 545 8.29 10.43 -17.74
C ASN A 545 7.60 9.24 -17.07
N PRO A 546 7.89 8.95 -15.79
CA PRO A 546 7.06 8.03 -15.04
C PRO A 546 5.62 8.51 -14.98
N ILE A 547 4.72 7.55 -14.80
CA ILE A 547 3.30 7.78 -14.58
C ILE A 547 3.07 7.85 -13.08
N ASP A 548 2.12 8.67 -12.65
CA ASP A 548 1.85 8.92 -11.23
C ASP A 548 0.60 8.14 -10.80
N GLY A 549 0.78 7.16 -9.89
CA GLY A 549 -0.31 6.32 -9.38
C GLY A 549 -1.36 7.11 -8.60
N ASP A 550 -1.01 8.30 -8.08
CA ASP A 550 -1.93 9.19 -7.36
C ASP A 550 -3.06 9.75 -8.23
N TYR A 551 -3.03 9.54 -9.55
CA TYR A 551 -4.13 9.89 -10.46
C TYR A 551 -4.96 8.68 -10.91
N ASP A 552 -4.59 7.45 -10.52
CA ASP A 552 -5.41 6.27 -10.74
C ASP A 552 -6.31 6.03 -9.52
N ASN A 553 -7.51 6.59 -9.55
CA ASN A 553 -8.45 6.52 -8.45
C ASN A 553 -8.97 5.09 -8.23
N GLY A 554 -8.87 4.22 -9.24
CA GLY A 554 -9.11 2.78 -9.10
C GLY A 554 -8.13 2.15 -8.11
N ILE A 555 -6.84 2.48 -8.24
CA ILE A 555 -5.79 2.02 -7.30
C ILE A 555 -6.02 2.62 -5.90
N ILE A 556 -6.27 3.92 -5.77
CA ILE A 556 -6.53 4.55 -4.45
C ILE A 556 -7.70 3.85 -3.72
N CYS A 557 -8.78 3.57 -4.45
CA CYS A 557 -9.94 2.86 -3.91
C CYS A 557 -9.63 1.39 -3.58
N HIS A 558 -8.80 0.73 -4.39
CA HIS A 558 -8.33 -0.62 -4.14
C HIS A 558 -7.58 -0.68 -2.80
N GLU A 559 -6.58 0.19 -2.62
CA GLU A 559 -5.76 0.24 -1.41
C GLU A 559 -6.61 0.52 -0.16
N TYR A 560 -7.54 1.49 -0.24
CA TYR A 560 -8.47 1.75 0.86
C TYR A 560 -9.40 0.56 1.14
N GLY A 561 -9.73 -0.21 0.09
CA GLY A 561 -10.49 -1.45 0.15
C GLY A 561 -9.86 -2.52 1.04
N HIS A 562 -8.52 -2.60 1.08
CA HIS A 562 -7.81 -3.43 2.05
C HIS A 562 -8.10 -2.96 3.47
N GLY A 563 -8.03 -1.65 3.72
CA GLY A 563 -8.40 -1.03 4.99
C GLY A 563 -9.78 -1.47 5.49
N ILE A 564 -10.80 -1.31 4.65
CA ILE A 564 -12.19 -1.66 4.97
C ILE A 564 -12.32 -3.16 5.27
N SER A 565 -11.82 -4.00 4.36
CA SER A 565 -12.00 -5.46 4.47
C SER A 565 -11.25 -6.05 5.67
N ILE A 566 -10.05 -5.56 5.97
CA ILE A 566 -9.25 -6.00 7.11
C ILE A 566 -9.89 -5.55 8.44
N ARG A 567 -10.35 -4.30 8.57
CA ARG A 567 -11.01 -3.82 9.80
C ARG A 567 -12.31 -4.56 10.08
N LEU A 568 -13.09 -4.90 9.06
CA LEU A 568 -14.37 -5.59 9.25
C LEU A 568 -14.23 -7.11 9.48
N THR A 569 -13.26 -7.77 8.85
CA THR A 569 -13.11 -9.23 8.93
C THR A 569 -12.53 -9.64 10.29
N GLY A 570 -13.33 -10.36 11.09
CA GLY A 570 -12.95 -10.73 12.45
C GLY A 570 -13.11 -9.61 13.49
N GLY A 571 -13.62 -8.44 13.06
CA GLY A 571 -13.86 -7.25 13.88
C GLY A 571 -12.62 -6.38 14.03
N ALA A 572 -12.82 -5.08 14.25
CA ALA A 572 -11.75 -4.07 14.15
C ALA A 572 -10.61 -4.25 15.17
N GLY A 573 -10.82 -5.03 16.22
CA GLY A 573 -9.78 -5.44 17.17
C GLY A 573 -8.84 -6.55 16.66
N ASN A 574 -9.00 -7.04 15.42
CA ASN A 574 -8.18 -8.11 14.86
C ASN A 574 -7.95 -7.99 13.34
N SER A 575 -6.80 -7.45 12.94
CA SER A 575 -6.39 -7.32 11.53
C SER A 575 -5.73 -8.58 10.94
N GLY A 576 -5.70 -9.69 11.68
CA GLY A 576 -5.01 -10.92 11.26
C GLY A 576 -5.83 -11.85 10.34
N CYS A 577 -7.06 -11.47 10.00
CA CYS A 577 -8.07 -12.41 9.51
C CYS A 577 -8.07 -12.66 7.99
N LEU A 578 -7.25 -11.95 7.21
CA LEU A 578 -7.16 -12.07 5.75
C LEU A 578 -5.76 -12.52 5.27
N ASN A 579 -5.04 -13.28 6.09
CA ASN A 579 -3.65 -13.69 5.80
C ASN A 579 -3.51 -15.12 5.22
N ASN A 580 -4.60 -15.74 4.76
CA ASN A 580 -4.56 -17.10 4.21
C ASN A 580 -4.41 -17.10 2.68
N GLN A 581 -4.08 -18.24 2.09
CA GLN A 581 -3.84 -18.36 0.64
C GLN A 581 -5.08 -18.15 -0.24
N GLU A 582 -6.27 -18.31 0.30
CA GLU A 582 -7.56 -18.20 -0.42
C GLU A 582 -8.34 -16.95 0.04
N GLN A 583 -7.64 -15.92 0.51
CA GLN A 583 -8.24 -14.69 1.02
C GLN A 583 -8.84 -13.86 -0.13
N MET A 584 -9.97 -13.18 0.13
CA MET A 584 -10.77 -12.46 -0.90
C MET A 584 -10.48 -10.95 -0.98
N GLY A 585 -9.60 -10.43 -0.12
CA GLY A 585 -9.18 -9.04 0.03
C GLY A 585 -8.88 -8.34 -1.30
N GLU A 586 -7.99 -8.90 -2.12
CA GLU A 586 -7.66 -8.34 -3.46
C GLU A 586 -8.92 -8.15 -4.32
N GLY A 587 -9.79 -9.16 -4.36
CA GLY A 587 -11.00 -9.13 -5.17
C GLY A 587 -12.04 -8.15 -4.64
N TRP A 588 -12.14 -7.98 -3.32
CA TRP A 588 -13.00 -6.94 -2.72
C TRP A 588 -12.46 -5.55 -3.00
N SER A 589 -11.14 -5.35 -2.90
CA SER A 589 -10.46 -4.10 -3.22
C SER A 589 -10.69 -3.68 -4.67
N ASP A 590 -10.49 -4.59 -5.63
CA ASP A 590 -10.83 -4.36 -7.04
C ASP A 590 -12.31 -3.99 -7.21
N TRP A 591 -13.20 -4.72 -6.54
CA TRP A 591 -14.64 -4.44 -6.61
C TRP A 591 -14.97 -3.04 -6.08
N PHE A 592 -14.35 -2.59 -4.98
CA PHE A 592 -14.54 -1.23 -4.48
C PHE A 592 -14.07 -0.17 -5.48
N GLY A 593 -12.88 -0.36 -6.08
CA GLY A 593 -12.36 0.54 -7.11
C GLY A 593 -13.27 0.64 -8.32
N LEU A 594 -13.73 -0.49 -8.84
CA LEU A 594 -14.66 -0.53 -9.96
C LEU A 594 -16.02 0.08 -9.61
N MET A 595 -16.56 -0.21 -8.42
CA MET A 595 -17.86 0.27 -7.95
C MET A 595 -17.90 1.79 -7.80
N LEU A 596 -16.89 2.38 -7.17
CA LEU A 596 -16.83 3.83 -6.93
C LEU A 596 -16.57 4.64 -8.21
N THR A 597 -16.07 3.98 -9.25
CA THR A 597 -15.77 4.60 -10.55
C THR A 597 -16.77 4.20 -11.63
N MET A 598 -17.91 3.60 -11.28
CA MET A 598 -18.97 3.27 -12.24
C MET A 598 -19.60 4.54 -12.84
N GLU A 599 -19.88 4.46 -14.14
CA GLU A 599 -20.58 5.49 -14.88
C GLU A 599 -22.03 5.07 -15.20
N GLU A 600 -22.88 6.04 -15.49
CA GLU A 600 -24.26 5.78 -15.94
C GLU A 600 -24.31 5.02 -17.29
N SER A 601 -23.22 5.08 -18.06
CA SER A 601 -23.07 4.39 -19.33
C SER A 601 -22.67 2.92 -19.19
N ASP A 602 -22.28 2.47 -17.99
CA ASP A 602 -21.84 1.10 -17.75
C ASP A 602 -23.00 0.10 -17.87
N ILE A 603 -22.69 -1.02 -18.53
CA ILE A 603 -23.62 -2.12 -18.79
C ILE A 603 -23.00 -3.45 -18.37
N GLU A 604 -23.84 -4.47 -18.13
CA GLU A 604 -23.42 -5.78 -17.60
C GLU A 604 -22.32 -6.48 -18.43
N SER A 605 -22.29 -6.25 -19.74
CA SER A 605 -21.33 -6.87 -20.65
C SER A 605 -20.04 -6.08 -20.81
N ARG A 606 -19.92 -4.90 -20.19
CA ARG A 606 -18.72 -4.06 -20.29
C ARG A 606 -17.66 -4.60 -19.33
N ALA A 607 -16.60 -5.16 -19.90
CA ALA A 607 -15.40 -5.48 -19.13
C ALA A 607 -14.70 -4.19 -18.68
N ARG A 608 -14.23 -4.17 -17.43
CA ARG A 608 -13.41 -3.10 -16.86
C ARG A 608 -12.17 -3.72 -16.21
N GLY A 609 -11.03 -3.08 -16.42
CA GLY A 609 -9.78 -3.43 -15.76
C GLY A 609 -9.55 -2.54 -14.54
N ILE A 610 -8.49 -2.83 -13.80
CA ILE A 610 -7.98 -2.01 -12.69
C ILE A 610 -6.54 -1.59 -13.03
N GLY A 611 -6.12 -0.40 -12.58
CA GLY A 611 -4.80 0.14 -12.87
C GLY A 611 -4.61 0.42 -14.36
N THR A 612 -5.63 1.01 -15.01
CA THR A 612 -5.64 1.17 -16.48
C THR A 612 -4.83 2.36 -16.97
N TYR A 613 -4.43 3.27 -16.07
CA TYR A 613 -3.57 4.41 -16.36
C TYR A 613 -2.12 4.17 -15.93
N ALA A 614 -1.96 3.59 -14.73
CA ALA A 614 -0.70 3.36 -14.06
C ALA A 614 0.16 2.26 -14.74
#